data_AF-A0AAW2WVV2-F1
#
_entry.id   AF-A0AAW2WVV2-F1
#
_cell.length_a   1.000
_cell.length_b   1.000
_cell.length_c   1.000
_cell.angle_alpha   90.00
_cell.angle_beta   90.00
_cell.angle_gamma   90.00
#
_symmetry.space_group_name_H-M   'P 1'
#
loop_
_entity.id
_entity.type
_entity.pdbx_description
1 polymer ?
#
loop_
_entity_poly.entity_id
_entity_poly.type
_entity_poly.pdbx_seq_one_letter_code
_entity_poly.pdbx_strand_id
1 'polypeptide(L)'
;MSKHLWDVIRGKQDSIWVDWIFQNLLRDQTVWTASEKTGSWSWRKLLKLRAVLLPHIQYRIGDGVNFSLWKDPWHSLGPLIACFPRGPHITRTCVHDPL
;
A
#
# COMPACT_ATOMS: atom_id res chain seq x y z
N MET A 1 -10.82 -3.43 13.98
CA MET A 1 -10.56 -2.56 12.81
C MET A 1 -9.08 -2.45 12.49
N SER A 2 -8.20 -2.16 13.47
CA SER A 2 -6.74 -2.10 13.26
C SER A 2 -6.15 -3.42 12.72
N LYS A 3 -6.67 -4.57 13.18
CA LYS A 3 -6.27 -5.90 12.67
C LYS A 3 -6.52 -6.05 11.16
N HIS A 4 -7.69 -5.67 10.66
CA HIS A 4 -7.99 -5.79 9.22
C HIS A 4 -7.09 -4.91 8.37
N LEU A 5 -6.82 -3.67 8.81
CA LEU A 5 -5.86 -2.80 8.12
C LEU A 5 -4.47 -3.41 8.12
N TRP A 6 -4.06 -3.99 9.25
CA TRP A 6 -2.78 -4.67 9.37
C TRP A 6 -2.67 -5.92 8.48
N ASP A 7 -3.73 -6.72 8.40
CA ASP A 7 -3.80 -7.91 7.54
C ASP A 7 -3.71 -7.51 6.06
N VAL A 8 -4.36 -6.40 5.65
CA VAL A 8 -4.22 -5.84 4.30
C VAL A 8 -2.81 -5.30 4.07
N ILE A 9 -2.22 -4.58 5.03
CA ILE A 9 -0.85 -4.04 4.93
C ILE A 9 0.18 -5.16 4.75
N ARG A 10 0.03 -6.28 5.47
CA ARG A 10 0.92 -7.44 5.33
C ARG A 10 0.76 -8.19 4.01
N GLY A 11 -0.27 -7.89 3.22
CA GLY A 11 -0.59 -8.65 2.01
C GLY A 11 -0.96 -10.11 2.29
N LYS A 12 -1.42 -10.42 3.51
CA LYS A 12 -1.72 -11.80 3.89
C LYS A 12 -3.09 -12.18 3.33
N GLN A 13 -3.09 -12.95 2.24
CA GLN A 13 -4.28 -13.44 1.53
C GLN A 13 -5.02 -14.57 2.27
N ASP A 14 -5.06 -14.51 3.60
CA ASP A 14 -5.71 -15.52 4.45
C ASP A 14 -7.21 -15.23 4.62
N SER A 15 -7.70 -14.12 4.07
CA SER A 15 -9.07 -13.66 4.23
C SER A 15 -9.63 -13.29 2.87
N ILE A 16 -10.77 -13.88 2.52
CA ILE A 16 -11.53 -13.57 1.29
C ILE A 16 -11.77 -12.07 1.14
N TRP A 17 -11.99 -11.37 2.26
CA TRP A 17 -12.19 -9.92 2.22
C TRP A 17 -10.89 -9.16 1.86
N VAL A 18 -9.73 -9.63 2.34
CA VAL A 18 -8.43 -9.07 1.98
C VAL A 18 -8.14 -9.33 0.50
N ASP A 19 -8.36 -10.55 0.02
CA ASP A 19 -8.19 -10.90 -1.41
C ASP A 19 -9.07 -10.07 -2.32
N TRP A 20 -10.34 -9.91 -1.95
CA TRP A 20 -11.27 -9.10 -2.71
C TRP A 20 -10.82 -7.63 -2.77
N ILE A 21 -10.30 -7.09 -1.65
CA ILE A 21 -9.72 -5.74 -1.64
C ILE A 21 -8.53 -5.65 -2.57
N PHE A 22 -7.62 -6.62 -2.53
CA PHE A 22 -6.44 -6.63 -3.41
C PHE A 22 -6.84 -6.64 -4.89
N GLN A 23 -7.81 -7.47 -5.27
CA GLN A 23 -8.25 -7.58 -6.66
C GLN A 23 -9.12 -6.41 -7.14
N ASN A 24 -9.96 -5.84 -6.27
CA ASN A 24 -10.98 -4.86 -6.70
C ASN A 24 -10.61 -3.41 -6.39
N LEU A 25 -9.93 -3.16 -5.27
CA LEU A 25 -9.69 -1.81 -4.75
C LEU A 25 -8.22 -1.39 -4.81
N LEU A 26 -7.29 -2.33 -4.58
CA LEU A 26 -5.86 -2.03 -4.60
C LEU A 26 -5.28 -2.24 -5.99
N ARG A 27 -5.57 -3.31 -6.73
CA ARG A 27 -5.01 -3.59 -8.07
C ARG A 27 -3.50 -3.30 -8.11
N ASP A 28 -3.11 -2.18 -8.72
CA ASP A 28 -1.69 -1.77 -8.83
C ASP A 28 -1.24 -0.84 -7.71
N GLN A 29 -2.13 -0.39 -6.83
CA GLN A 29 -1.87 0.56 -5.74
C GLN A 29 -1.59 -0.17 -4.43
N THR A 30 -0.80 0.46 -3.56
CA THR A 30 -0.67 -0.01 -2.17
C THR A 30 -1.73 0.69 -1.30
N VAL A 31 -1.95 0.18 -0.09
CA VAL A 31 -2.86 0.83 0.90
C VAL A 31 -2.49 2.30 1.15
N TRP A 32 -1.21 2.63 0.96
CA TRP A 32 -0.67 3.96 1.17
C TRP A 32 -0.94 4.91 0.01
N THR A 33 -0.95 4.40 -1.23
CA THR A 33 -1.20 5.21 -2.43
C THR A 33 -2.66 5.18 -2.89
N ALA A 34 -3.45 4.24 -2.38
CA ALA A 34 -4.85 4.07 -2.73
C ALA A 34 -5.68 5.35 -2.50
N SER A 35 -6.60 5.58 -3.43
CA SER A 35 -7.53 6.72 -3.40
C SER A 35 -8.62 6.53 -2.35
N GLU A 36 -8.89 7.58 -1.59
CA GLU A 36 -10.03 7.64 -0.66
C GLU A 36 -11.36 7.93 -1.36
N LYS A 37 -11.36 8.23 -2.66
CA LYS A 37 -12.57 8.62 -3.40
C LYS A 37 -13.43 7.43 -3.82
N THR A 38 -12.84 6.24 -3.90
CA THR A 38 -13.49 5.01 -4.40
C THR A 38 -13.75 4.02 -3.26
N GLY A 39 -14.76 3.18 -3.42
CA GLY A 39 -15.05 2.08 -2.51
C GLY A 39 -16.06 2.37 -1.40
N SER A 40 -16.29 1.34 -0.58
CA SER A 40 -17.28 1.36 0.51
C SER A 40 -16.92 2.37 1.60
N TRP A 41 -17.91 2.72 2.43
CA TRP A 41 -17.66 3.58 3.60
C TRP A 41 -16.64 2.95 4.57
N SER A 42 -16.67 1.63 4.74
CA SER A 42 -15.69 0.90 5.56
C SER A 42 -14.27 1.00 4.98
N TRP A 43 -14.11 0.91 3.66
CA TRP A 43 -12.81 1.10 3.01
C TRP A 43 -12.25 2.51 3.23
N ARG A 44 -13.08 3.54 3.05
CA ARG A 44 -12.69 4.94 3.33
C ARG A 44 -12.27 5.13 4.79
N LYS A 45 -12.98 4.52 5.73
CA LYS A 45 -12.63 4.57 7.15
C LYS A 45 -11.32 3.83 7.44
N LEU A 46 -11.06 2.72 6.74
CA LEU A 46 -9.80 1.99 6.79
C LEU A 46 -8.63 2.83 6.28
N LEU A 47 -8.79 3.49 5.12
CA LEU A 47 -7.77 4.37 4.58
C LEU A 47 -7.47 5.55 5.50
N LYS A 48 -8.46 6.14 6.17
CA LYS A 48 -8.21 7.20 7.16
C LYS A 48 -7.35 6.73 8.34
N LEU A 49 -7.45 5.47 8.74
CA LEU A 49 -6.60 4.91 9.80
C LEU A 49 -5.14 4.75 9.37
N ARG A 50 -4.83 4.77 8.07
CA ARG A 50 -3.44 4.67 7.57
C ARG A 50 -2.56 5.80 8.14
N ALA A 51 -3.08 7.02 8.21
CA ALA A 51 -2.33 8.17 8.72
C ALA A 51 -1.99 8.02 10.21
N VAL A 52 -2.88 7.39 10.97
CA VAL A 52 -2.67 7.10 12.40
C VAL A 52 -1.64 5.98 12.58
N LEU A 53 -1.67 4.96 11.73
CA LEU A 53 -0.73 3.83 11.82
C LEU A 53 0.64 4.11 11.20
N LEU A 54 0.73 5.02 10.24
CA LEU A 54 1.98 5.40 9.55
C LEU A 54 3.18 5.59 10.50
N PRO A 55 3.09 6.39 11.59
CA PRO A 55 4.21 6.56 12.52
C PRO A 55 4.55 5.32 13.35
N HIS A 56 3.67 4.31 13.39
CA HIS A 56 3.84 3.09 14.18
C HIS A 56 4.31 1.89 13.34
N ILE A 57 4.46 2.06 12.03
CA ILE A 57 4.83 0.98 11.12
C ILE A 57 6.23 1.24 10.59
N GLN A 58 7.12 0.26 10.79
CA GLN A 58 8.44 0.23 10.18
C GLN A 58 8.48 -0.89 9.16
N TYR A 59 8.89 -0.55 7.93
CA TYR A 59 9.12 -1.53 6.89
C TYR A 59 10.57 -1.96 6.91
N ARG A 60 10.78 -3.28 6.82
CA ARG A 60 12.10 -3.83 6.50
C ARG A 60 12.18 -3.96 4.99
N ILE A 61 13.21 -3.36 4.39
CA ILE A 61 13.45 -3.45 2.95
C ILE A 61 13.66 -4.92 2.59
N GLY A 62 12.79 -5.43 1.71
CA GLY A 62 12.77 -6.82 1.27
C GLY A 62 13.21 -6.98 -0.19
N ASP A 63 12.94 -8.16 -0.74
CA ASP A 63 13.23 -8.61 -2.10
C ASP A 63 12.33 -8.02 -3.20
N GLY A 64 11.40 -7.14 -2.84
CA GLY A 64 10.49 -6.49 -3.79
C GLY A 64 9.22 -7.29 -4.11
N VAL A 65 9.03 -8.49 -3.54
CA VAL A 65 7.84 -9.32 -3.78
C VAL A 65 6.63 -8.81 -2.98
N ASN A 66 6.85 -8.51 -1.70
CA ASN A 66 5.81 -8.01 -0.78
C ASN A 66 5.96 -6.53 -0.43
N PHE A 67 6.89 -5.85 -1.10
CA PHE A 67 7.32 -4.50 -0.75
C PHE A 67 7.60 -3.68 -2.00
N SER A 68 7.01 -2.49 -2.08
CA SER A 68 7.24 -1.52 -3.13
C SER A 68 8.08 -0.36 -2.62
N LEU A 69 9.31 -0.24 -3.16
CA LEU A 69 10.24 0.83 -2.82
C LEU A 69 9.66 2.25 -3.01
N TRP A 70 8.74 2.42 -3.96
CA TRP A 70 8.14 3.73 -4.24
C TRP A 70 6.81 3.96 -3.53
N LYS A 71 6.02 2.90 -3.32
CA LYS A 71 4.65 3.02 -2.84
C LYS A 71 4.49 2.74 -1.36
N ASP A 72 5.46 2.09 -0.71
CA ASP A 72 5.41 1.83 0.74
C ASP A 72 6.20 2.87 1.54
N PRO A 73 5.74 3.23 2.74
CA PRO A 73 6.35 4.25 3.59
C PRO A 73 7.49 3.67 4.45
N TRP A 74 8.54 3.18 3.81
CA TRP A 74 9.74 2.72 4.51
C TRP A 74 10.67 3.87 4.90
N HIS A 75 10.54 5.02 4.24
CA HIS A 75 11.33 6.22 4.51
C HIS A 75 10.54 7.19 5.40
N SER A 76 11.25 8.02 6.17
CA SER A 76 10.65 9.06 7.03
C SER A 76 9.81 10.10 6.28
N LEU A 77 9.96 10.16 4.96
CA LEU A 77 9.20 11.05 4.07
C LEU A 77 7.85 10.43 3.65
N GLY A 78 7.55 9.21 4.09
CA GLY A 78 6.41 8.43 3.61
C GLY A 78 6.70 7.76 2.26
N PRO A 79 5.66 7.42 1.48
CA PRO A 79 5.83 6.81 0.17
C PRO A 79 6.60 7.75 -0.77
N LEU A 80 7.76 7.30 -1.26
CA LEU A 80 8.64 8.15 -2.09
C LEU A 80 7.97 8.63 -3.39
N ILE A 81 6.98 7.90 -3.90
CA ILE A 81 6.19 8.32 -5.07
C ILE A 81 5.47 9.66 -4.85
N ALA A 82 5.14 10.00 -3.61
CA ALA A 82 4.50 11.27 -3.28
C ALA A 82 5.48 12.45 -3.36
N CYS A 83 6.76 12.24 -3.02
CA CYS A 83 7.80 13.26 -3.10
C CYS A 83 8.46 13.32 -4.49
N PHE A 84 8.61 12.17 -5.15
CA PHE A 84 9.33 12.00 -6.41
C PHE A 84 8.48 11.23 -7.42
N PRO A 85 7.45 11.86 -8.02
CA PRO A 85 6.51 11.17 -8.91
C PRO A 85 7.19 10.59 -10.18
N ARG A 86 8.34 11.13 -10.60
CA ARG A 86 9.13 10.61 -11.74
C ARG A 86 10.20 9.59 -11.35
N GLY A 87 10.42 9.35 -10.07
CA GLY A 87 11.47 8.47 -9.55
C GLY A 87 11.46 7.04 -10.12
N PRO A 88 10.30 6.34 -10.19
CA PRO A 88 10.23 4.98 -10.72
C PRO A 88 10.70 4.86 -12.18
N HIS A 89 10.38 5.87 -13.01
CA HIS A 89 10.75 5.88 -14.43
C HIS A 89 12.26 6.10 -14.63
N ILE A 90 12.89 6.88 -13.75
CA ILE A 90 14.33 7.18 -13.83
C ILE A 90 15.17 6.00 -13.36
N THR A 91 14.72 5.32 -12.31
CA THR A 91 15.48 4.25 -11.65
C THR A 91 15.28 2.87 -12.27
N ARG A 92 14.34 2.72 -13.23
CA ARG A 92 13.94 1.42 -13.83
C ARG A 92 13.57 0.35 -12.79
N THR A 93 13.24 0.75 -11.56
CA THR A 93 12.61 -0.15 -10.59
C THR A 93 11.14 -0.21 -10.97
N CYS A 94 10.83 -1.01 -11.97
CA CYS A 94 9.47 -1.17 -12.46
C CYS A 94 8.55 -1.55 -11.30
N VAL A 95 7.50 -0.76 -11.13
CA VAL A 95 6.30 -1.17 -10.42
C VAL A 95 5.79 -2.40 -11.17
N HIS A 96 5.80 -3.58 -10.55
CA HIS A 96 5.41 -4.87 -11.13
C HIS A 96 4.37 -4.75 -12.26
N ASP A 97 4.78 -5.07 -13.49
CA ASP A 97 3.92 -5.64 -14.52
C ASP A 97 4.23 -7.13 -14.55
N PRO A 98 3.25 -7.98 -14.21
CA PRO A 98 3.06 -9.19 -14.98
C PRO A 98 1.58 -9.33 -15.35
N LEU A 99 1.30 -9.12 -16.64
CA LEU A 99 0.17 -9.62 -17.44
C LEU A 99 -1.20 -9.75 -16.77
#